data_AF-A0AAE0S8D7-F1
#
_entry.id   AF-A0AAE0S8D7-F1
#
_cell.length_a   1.000
_cell.length_b   1.000
_cell.length_c   1.000
_cell.angle_alpha   90.00
_cell.angle_beta   90.00
_cell.angle_gamma   90.00
#
_symmetry.space_group_name_H-M   'P 1'
#
loop_
_entity.id
_entity.type
_entity.pdbx_description
1 polymer ?
#
loop_
_entity_poly.entity_id
_entity_poly.type
_entity_poly.pdbx_seq_one_letter_code
_entity_poly.pdbx_strand_id
1 'polypeptide(L)'
;MTDQKDNSLLRSCSDCVIYELRPESIGLSHDNPSEFIKSQWPVNHKVYILYRMFVACGFTAWIAADILYESQEFYKSRPWDYLIYATNWSFILLGLTIIFQSVTTCFYSARSSHCLDRQTFERMPIALKVQWLLQNLGYNSALVVTASYWSFIVFLDSSRVLQSEMSRIKHTLNSVYVVVDILISGAPFRVLHLLYTVGLGSVYSLFNAAYFLNDGTILEGNHYAYNLLDWRKPAEAIVTCILCVIMCVFSQIILYQISKLRSLIFSKIYFRNGQKPESETEHILTEPPGYMTMADRIDSIEVQE
;
A
#
# COMPACT_ATOMS: atom_id res chain seq x y z
N MET A 1 -21.63 28.73 30.13
CA MET A 1 -21.19 29.24 28.83
C MET A 1 -20.21 28.23 28.24
N THR A 2 -20.55 26.93 28.16
CA THR A 2 -21.36 26.25 27.12
C THR A 2 -20.85 26.54 25.72
N ASP A 3 -19.85 25.80 25.25
CA ASP A 3 -20.05 24.67 24.30
C ASP A 3 -18.69 24.21 23.75
N GLN A 4 -18.12 23.19 24.42
CA GLN A 4 -16.95 22.46 23.93
C GLN A 4 -17.17 20.96 24.16
N LYS A 5 -18.36 20.48 23.78
CA LYS A 5 -18.74 19.07 23.68
C LYS A 5 -19.42 18.91 22.31
N ASP A 6 -19.10 17.81 21.62
CA ASP A 6 -19.62 17.39 20.30
C ASP A 6 -18.93 17.90 19.03
N ASN A 7 -17.63 17.65 18.88
CA ASN A 7 -16.94 17.79 17.59
C ASN A 7 -16.27 16.50 17.07
N SER A 8 -16.61 15.32 17.62
CA SER A 8 -15.95 14.05 17.27
C SER A 8 -16.70 13.17 16.28
N LEU A 9 -17.96 13.46 15.95
CA LEU A 9 -18.78 12.55 15.14
C LEU A 9 -19.62 13.33 14.12
N LEU A 10 -19.11 13.36 12.89
CA LEU A 10 -19.66 13.90 11.62
C LEU A 10 -18.83 15.05 11.06
N ARG A 11 -17.56 14.77 10.71
CA ARG A 11 -16.90 15.58 9.67
C ARG A 11 -17.74 15.43 8.41
N SER A 12 -18.20 16.55 7.83
CA SER A 12 -18.88 16.52 6.54
C SER A 12 -17.95 15.85 5.50
N CYS A 13 -18.52 15.22 4.47
CA CYS A 13 -17.73 14.65 3.37
C CYS A 13 -16.74 15.69 2.79
N SER A 14 -17.16 16.96 2.77
CA SER A 14 -16.34 18.11 2.38
C SER A 14 -15.10 18.28 3.27
N ASP A 15 -15.25 18.19 4.60
CA ASP A 15 -14.15 18.39 5.54
C ASP A 15 -13.09 17.27 5.44
N CYS A 16 -13.53 16.05 5.11
CA CYS A 16 -12.65 14.92 4.85
C CYS A 16 -11.79 15.17 3.60
N VAL A 17 -12.40 15.62 2.50
CA VAL A 17 -11.68 15.94 1.26
C VAL A 17 -10.71 17.11 1.48
N ILE A 18 -11.16 18.18 2.14
CA ILE A 18 -10.30 19.34 2.44
C ILE A 18 -9.09 18.93 3.29
N TYR A 19 -9.28 18.04 4.26
CA TYR A 19 -8.20 17.53 5.09
C TYR A 19 -7.18 16.72 4.27
N GLU A 20 -7.66 15.84 3.39
CA GLU A 20 -6.79 14.96 2.59
C GLU A 20 -6.01 15.73 1.50
N LEU A 21 -6.53 16.88 1.04
CA LEU A 21 -5.87 17.73 0.06
C LEU A 21 -4.90 18.76 0.66
N ARG A 22 -4.68 18.75 1.98
CA ARG A 22 -3.68 19.63 2.61
C ARG A 22 -2.26 19.26 2.19
N PRO A 23 -1.34 20.22 1.97
CA PRO A 23 0.03 19.93 1.56
C PRO A 23 0.77 18.96 2.49
N GLU A 24 0.48 18.98 3.80
CA GLU A 24 1.08 18.08 4.78
C GLU A 24 0.73 16.61 4.52
N SER A 25 -0.40 16.34 3.84
CA SER A 25 -0.84 14.99 3.48
C SER A 25 0.04 14.34 2.41
N ILE A 26 0.87 15.11 1.70
CA ILE A 26 1.92 14.58 0.81
C ILE A 26 2.91 13.74 1.62
N GLY A 27 3.25 14.16 2.84
CA GLY A 27 4.26 13.49 3.66
C GLY A 27 3.94 12.03 3.99
N LEU A 28 4.98 11.26 4.30
CA LEU A 28 4.90 9.86 4.74
C LEU A 28 4.87 9.75 6.27
N SER A 29 4.11 10.62 6.94
CA SER A 29 3.94 10.59 8.40
C SER A 29 2.51 10.18 8.75
N HIS A 30 2.37 9.22 9.66
CA HIS A 30 1.09 8.69 10.12
C HIS A 30 1.05 8.63 11.64
N ASP A 31 -0.10 8.96 12.23
CA ASP A 31 -0.27 9.06 13.68
C ASP A 31 -0.27 7.69 14.36
N ASN A 32 -0.60 6.64 13.61
CA ASN A 32 -0.58 5.26 14.08
C ASN A 32 0.28 4.38 13.16
N PRO A 33 1.59 4.26 13.42
CA PRO A 33 2.48 3.41 12.62
C PRO A 33 2.15 1.91 12.72
N SER A 34 1.47 1.46 13.78
CA SER A 34 1.18 0.04 13.98
C SER A 34 0.23 -0.54 12.91
N GLU A 35 -0.58 0.30 12.25
CA GLU A 35 -1.48 -0.10 11.17
C GLU A 35 -0.77 -0.69 9.96
N PHE A 36 0.49 -0.31 9.73
CA PHE A 36 1.30 -0.79 8.62
C PHE A 36 1.75 -2.24 8.76
N ILE A 37 1.73 -2.77 9.98
CA ILE A 37 2.22 -4.12 10.31
C ILE A 37 1.14 -5.01 10.91
N LYS A 38 -0.13 -4.58 10.89
CA LYS A 38 -1.27 -5.33 11.43
C LYS A 38 -2.36 -5.52 10.39
N SER A 39 -3.16 -6.56 10.61
CA SER A 39 -4.47 -6.69 9.99
C SER A 39 -5.42 -5.61 10.51
N GLN A 40 -6.32 -5.13 9.66
CA GLN A 40 -7.44 -4.28 10.09
C GLN A 40 -8.39 -5.06 11.01
N TRP A 41 -8.51 -6.37 10.80
CA TRP A 41 -9.43 -7.26 11.48
C TRP A 41 -8.81 -7.84 12.76
N PRO A 42 -9.62 -8.21 13.77
CA PRO A 42 -9.14 -8.79 15.03
C PRO A 42 -8.69 -10.25 14.85
N VAL A 43 -7.73 -10.48 13.96
CA VAL A 43 -7.11 -11.76 13.67
C VAL A 43 -5.87 -11.89 14.55
N ASN A 44 -5.56 -13.11 14.98
CA ASN A 44 -4.32 -13.39 15.71
C ASN A 44 -3.11 -12.89 14.90
N HIS A 45 -2.30 -12.04 15.52
CA HIS A 45 -1.17 -11.39 14.87
C HIS A 45 -0.16 -12.38 14.25
N LYS A 46 0.05 -13.55 14.88
CA LYS A 46 0.92 -14.61 14.32
C LYS A 46 0.39 -15.14 12.99
N VAL A 47 -0.93 -15.26 12.85
CA VAL A 47 -1.57 -15.68 11.59
C VAL A 47 -1.36 -14.64 10.50
N TYR A 48 -1.42 -13.34 10.85
CA TYR A 48 -1.13 -12.27 9.90
C TYR A 48 0.34 -12.27 9.44
N ILE A 49 1.29 -12.53 10.36
CA ILE A 49 2.72 -12.70 10.00
C ILE A 49 2.90 -13.88 9.04
N LEU A 50 2.31 -15.04 9.35
CA LEU A 50 2.39 -16.24 8.50
C LEU A 50 1.80 -15.98 7.10
N TYR A 51 0.66 -15.30 7.04
CA TYR A 51 0.06 -14.84 5.78
C TYR A 51 1.05 -13.97 4.97
N ARG A 52 1.64 -12.94 5.60
CA ARG A 52 2.60 -12.04 4.93
C ARG A 52 3.82 -12.81 4.40
N MET A 53 4.36 -13.74 5.18
CA MET A 53 5.48 -14.59 4.76
C MET A 53 5.09 -15.51 3.59
N PHE A 54 3.94 -16.17 3.67
CA PHE A 54 3.45 -17.06 2.62
C PHE A 54 3.27 -16.31 1.29
N VAL A 55 2.62 -15.15 1.32
CA VAL A 55 2.43 -14.31 0.13
C VAL A 55 3.78 -13.84 -0.42
N ALA A 56 4.71 -13.38 0.43
CA ALA A 56 6.04 -12.95 -0.01
C ALA A 56 6.83 -14.08 -0.68
N CYS A 57 6.83 -15.29 -0.10
CA CYS A 57 7.46 -16.46 -0.71
C CYS A 57 6.81 -16.82 -2.06
N GLY A 58 5.49 -16.85 -2.12
CA GLY A 58 4.74 -17.16 -3.34
C GLY A 58 5.02 -16.16 -4.46
N PHE A 59 5.01 -14.86 -4.14
CA PHE A 59 5.28 -13.81 -5.13
C PHE A 59 6.74 -13.79 -5.59
N THR A 60 7.68 -14.08 -4.68
CA THR A 60 9.10 -14.20 -5.04
C THR A 60 9.33 -15.37 -5.99
N ALA A 61 8.73 -16.53 -5.70
CA ALA A 61 8.79 -17.70 -6.58
C ALA A 61 8.15 -17.40 -7.94
N TRP A 62 7.02 -16.67 -7.95
CA TRP A 62 6.36 -16.28 -9.19
C TRP A 62 7.21 -15.31 -10.02
N ILE A 63 7.81 -14.27 -9.44
CA ILE A 63 8.71 -13.36 -10.17
C ILE A 63 9.89 -14.14 -10.77
N ALA A 64 10.51 -15.03 -10.01
CA ALA A 64 11.61 -15.84 -10.52
C ALA A 64 11.16 -16.73 -11.69
N ALA A 65 10.01 -17.40 -11.57
CA ALA A 65 9.45 -18.24 -12.62
C ALA A 65 9.06 -17.43 -13.87
N ASP A 66 8.46 -16.25 -13.69
CA ASP A 66 8.04 -15.36 -14.79
C ASP A 66 9.25 -14.83 -15.58
N ILE A 67 10.29 -14.36 -14.88
CA ILE A 67 11.54 -13.92 -15.53
C ILE A 67 12.18 -15.08 -16.30
N LEU A 68 12.27 -16.28 -15.70
CA LEU A 68 12.85 -17.45 -16.36
C LEU A 68 12.04 -17.86 -17.59
N TYR A 69 10.72 -17.95 -17.45
CA TYR A 69 9.81 -18.33 -18.53
C TYR A 69 9.86 -17.35 -19.69
N GLU A 70 9.67 -16.04 -19.43
CA GLU A 70 9.69 -15.04 -20.49
C GLU A 70 11.08 -14.94 -21.16
N SER A 71 12.15 -15.08 -20.37
CA SER A 71 13.51 -15.06 -20.92
C SER A 71 13.78 -16.18 -21.90
N GLN A 72 13.32 -17.40 -21.58
CA GLN A 72 13.53 -18.58 -22.40
C GLN A 72 12.60 -18.58 -23.61
N GLU A 73 11.31 -18.29 -23.42
CA GLU A 73 10.28 -18.43 -24.45
C GLU A 73 10.26 -17.24 -25.41
N PHE A 74 10.38 -16.02 -24.88
CA PHE A 74 10.18 -14.80 -25.66
C PHE A 74 11.48 -14.02 -25.86
N TYR A 75 12.41 -14.08 -24.89
CA TYR A 75 13.59 -13.22 -24.91
C TYR A 75 14.90 -13.84 -25.42
N LYS A 76 14.87 -14.98 -26.14
CA LYS A 76 16.09 -15.66 -26.65
C LYS A 76 17.23 -15.73 -25.61
N SER A 77 16.88 -15.95 -24.33
CA SER A 77 17.79 -15.97 -23.18
C SER A 77 18.48 -14.64 -22.85
N ARG A 78 17.91 -13.49 -23.22
CA ARG A 78 18.33 -12.13 -22.84
C ARG A 78 17.45 -11.58 -21.71
N PRO A 79 17.78 -11.84 -20.43
CA PRO A 79 16.90 -11.48 -19.31
C PRO A 79 16.72 -9.97 -19.13
N TRP A 80 17.62 -9.13 -19.64
CA TRP A 80 17.50 -7.67 -19.55
C TRP A 80 16.36 -7.10 -20.41
N ASP A 81 15.90 -7.82 -21.44
CA ASP A 81 14.76 -7.38 -22.26
C ASP A 81 13.46 -7.36 -21.43
N TYR A 82 13.40 -8.14 -20.34
CA TYR A 82 12.33 -8.09 -19.33
C TYR A 82 12.15 -6.69 -18.74
N LEU A 83 13.25 -5.95 -18.55
CA LEU A 83 13.28 -4.62 -17.95
C LEU A 83 12.92 -3.50 -18.94
N ILE A 84 12.57 -3.81 -20.19
CA ILE A 84 12.08 -2.81 -21.14
C ILE A 84 10.59 -2.55 -20.91
N TYR A 85 9.85 -3.56 -20.45
CA TYR A 85 8.39 -3.50 -20.29
C TYR A 85 7.97 -2.84 -18.97
N ALA A 86 7.15 -1.79 -19.03
CA ALA A 86 6.53 -1.15 -17.86
C ALA A 86 5.71 -2.13 -17.01
N THR A 87 5.02 -3.06 -17.67
CA THR A 87 4.20 -4.08 -16.99
C THR A 87 5.06 -4.98 -16.10
N ASN A 88 6.28 -5.28 -16.54
CA ASN A 88 7.26 -6.05 -15.78
C ASN A 88 7.89 -5.22 -14.64
N TRP A 89 8.13 -3.91 -14.84
CA TRP A 89 8.51 -3.00 -13.74
C TRP A 89 7.46 -2.98 -12.63
N SER A 90 6.18 -2.88 -12.99
CA SER A 90 5.08 -2.93 -12.03
C SER A 90 5.05 -4.25 -11.26
N PHE A 91 5.31 -5.37 -11.92
CA PHE A 91 5.28 -6.69 -11.28
C PHE A 91 6.42 -6.87 -10.28
N ILE A 92 7.65 -6.47 -10.66
CA ILE A 92 8.81 -6.43 -9.75
C ILE A 92 8.52 -5.51 -8.56
N LEU A 93 8.00 -4.32 -8.82
CA LEU A 93 7.71 -3.33 -7.77
C LEU A 93 6.65 -3.82 -6.79
N LEU A 94 5.62 -4.52 -7.28
CA LEU A 94 4.63 -5.17 -6.43
C LEU A 94 5.29 -6.25 -5.57
N GLY A 95 6.14 -7.10 -6.14
CA GLY A 95 6.89 -8.11 -5.36
C GLY A 95 7.79 -7.50 -4.29
N LEU A 96 8.56 -6.46 -4.64
CA LEU A 96 9.39 -5.73 -3.67
C LEU A 96 8.56 -5.16 -2.54
N THR A 97 7.39 -4.60 -2.86
CA THR A 97 6.44 -4.09 -1.86
C THR A 97 6.02 -5.19 -0.89
N ILE A 98 5.62 -6.36 -1.40
CA ILE A 98 5.15 -7.51 -0.62
C ILE A 98 6.26 -8.04 0.29
N ILE A 99 7.46 -8.24 -0.27
CA ILE A 99 8.63 -8.71 0.48
C ILE A 99 8.95 -7.72 1.59
N PHE A 100 8.98 -6.43 1.28
CA PHE A 100 9.29 -5.39 2.25
C PHE A 100 8.24 -5.32 3.38
N GLN A 101 6.94 -5.39 3.04
CA GLN A 101 5.84 -5.48 4.01
C GLN A 101 5.95 -6.72 4.91
N SER A 102 6.39 -7.87 4.37
CA SER A 102 6.63 -9.08 5.16
C SER A 102 7.82 -8.89 6.12
N VAL A 103 8.94 -8.36 5.63
CA VAL A 103 10.15 -8.12 6.43
C VAL A 103 9.88 -7.15 7.58
N THR A 104 9.24 -6.01 7.32
CA THR A 104 8.90 -5.03 8.37
C THR A 104 7.93 -5.62 9.38
N THR A 105 6.91 -6.36 8.92
CA THR A 105 5.95 -7.03 9.80
C THR A 105 6.68 -8.01 10.72
N CYS A 106 7.54 -8.88 10.20
CA CYS A 106 8.34 -9.80 11.02
C CYS A 106 9.28 -9.08 11.98
N PHE A 107 10.03 -8.08 11.50
CA PHE A 107 11.03 -7.34 12.28
C PHE A 107 10.41 -6.62 13.48
N TYR A 108 9.36 -5.82 13.26
CA TYR A 108 8.71 -5.08 14.36
C TYR A 108 7.94 -6.00 15.29
N SER A 109 7.40 -7.11 14.79
CA SER A 109 6.72 -8.12 15.63
C SER A 109 7.67 -8.90 16.53
N ALA A 110 8.91 -9.14 16.08
CA ALA A 110 9.93 -9.80 16.89
C ALA A 110 10.49 -8.88 17.99
N ARG A 111 10.55 -7.58 17.73
CA ARG A 111 11.11 -6.58 18.65
C ARG A 111 10.12 -6.09 19.70
N SER A 112 8.83 -6.09 19.39
CA SER A 112 7.77 -5.66 20.30
C SER A 112 7.31 -6.87 21.12
N SER A 113 7.69 -6.94 22.39
CA SER A 113 7.24 -7.98 23.33
C SER A 113 5.72 -7.97 23.45
N HIS A 114 5.04 -8.76 22.61
CA HIS A 114 3.59 -9.05 22.58
C HIS A 114 2.59 -7.88 22.48
N CYS A 115 2.97 -6.64 22.77
CA CYS A 115 2.14 -5.45 22.68
C CYS A 115 2.71 -4.53 21.60
N LEU A 116 2.24 -4.68 20.35
CA LEU A 116 2.45 -3.68 19.29
C LEU A 116 1.56 -2.46 19.55
N ASP A 117 1.61 -1.89 20.75
CA ASP A 117 0.71 -0.81 21.12
C ASP A 117 1.20 0.53 20.60
N ARG A 118 0.32 1.54 20.55
CA ARG A 118 0.62 2.92 20.11
C ARG A 118 1.86 3.50 20.81
N GLN A 119 2.10 3.09 22.05
CA GLN A 119 3.26 3.50 22.85
C GLN A 119 4.62 2.99 22.32
N THR A 120 4.64 2.01 21.43
CA THR A 120 5.90 1.46 20.84
C THR A 120 6.52 2.43 19.82
N PHE A 121 5.72 3.28 19.20
CA PHE A 121 6.16 4.18 18.14
C PHE A 121 5.90 5.64 18.53
N GLU A 122 6.94 6.34 19.00
CA GLU A 122 6.86 7.79 19.21
C GLU A 122 6.68 8.56 17.88
N ARG A 123 7.26 8.04 16.79
CA ARG A 123 7.22 8.62 15.45
C ARG A 123 7.23 7.52 14.39
N MET A 124 6.80 7.87 13.17
CA MET A 124 6.83 6.98 12.02
C MET A 124 8.27 6.55 11.66
N PRO A 125 8.64 5.26 11.83
CA PRO A 125 9.97 4.76 11.48
C PRO A 125 10.23 4.87 9.98
N ILE A 126 11.49 5.13 9.59
CA ILE A 126 11.89 5.26 8.18
C ILE A 126 11.50 4.03 7.37
N ALA A 127 11.68 2.83 7.92
CA ALA A 127 11.27 1.60 7.25
C ALA A 127 9.77 1.61 6.90
N LEU A 128 8.89 2.02 7.82
CA LEU A 128 7.45 2.07 7.53
C LEU A 128 7.09 3.19 6.54
N LYS A 129 7.89 4.28 6.47
CA LYS A 129 7.74 5.29 5.41
C LYS A 129 8.08 4.72 4.04
N VAL A 130 9.20 4.00 3.94
CA VAL A 130 9.61 3.31 2.71
C VAL A 130 8.57 2.28 2.29
N GLN A 131 8.06 1.50 3.24
CA GLN A 131 6.96 0.55 3.00
C GLN A 131 5.74 1.27 2.41
N TRP A 132 5.37 2.42 2.97
CA TRP A 132 4.20 3.16 2.50
C TRP A 132 4.40 3.76 1.11
N LEU A 133 5.60 4.26 0.81
CA LEU A 133 5.96 4.70 -0.53
C LEU A 133 5.84 3.53 -1.52
N LEU A 134 6.49 2.40 -1.23
CA LEU A 134 6.44 1.20 -2.08
C LEU A 134 5.00 0.72 -2.27
N GLN A 135 4.19 0.71 -1.21
CA GLN A 135 2.76 0.37 -1.27
C GLN A 135 2.01 1.24 -2.27
N ASN A 136 2.17 2.57 -2.21
CA ASN A 136 1.53 3.46 -3.17
C ASN A 136 2.01 3.20 -4.60
N LEU A 137 3.32 3.09 -4.81
CA LEU A 137 3.89 2.88 -6.14
C LEU A 137 3.46 1.53 -6.74
N GLY A 138 3.62 0.43 -6.00
CA GLY A 138 3.30 -0.91 -6.46
C GLY A 138 1.81 -1.15 -6.67
N TYR A 139 0.96 -0.71 -5.75
CA TYR A 139 -0.47 -0.99 -5.80
C TYR A 139 -1.16 -0.15 -6.88
N ASN A 140 -0.73 1.11 -7.03
CA ASN A 140 -1.23 1.97 -8.09
C ASN A 140 -0.82 1.44 -9.47
N SER A 141 0.46 1.08 -9.63
CA SER A 141 0.98 0.52 -10.89
C SER A 141 0.26 -0.77 -11.27
N ALA A 142 -0.02 -1.66 -10.30
CA ALA A 142 -0.74 -2.90 -10.56
C ALA A 142 -2.15 -2.66 -11.16
N LEU A 143 -2.92 -1.73 -10.58
CA LEU A 143 -4.22 -1.33 -11.10
C LEU A 143 -4.14 -0.69 -12.48
N VAL A 144 -3.18 0.21 -12.69
CA VAL A 144 -2.95 0.88 -13.99
C VAL A 144 -2.58 -0.15 -15.05
N VAL A 145 -1.71 -1.10 -14.72
CA VAL A 145 -1.29 -2.18 -15.62
C VAL A 145 -2.45 -3.11 -15.95
N THR A 146 -3.25 -3.53 -14.98
CA THR A 146 -4.44 -4.35 -15.25
C THR A 146 -5.44 -3.60 -16.14
N ALA A 147 -5.74 -2.34 -15.81
CA ALA A 147 -6.64 -1.51 -16.59
C ALA A 147 -6.14 -1.30 -18.02
N SER A 148 -4.87 -0.93 -18.19
CA SER A 148 -4.24 -0.75 -19.50
C SER A 148 -4.25 -2.03 -20.31
N TYR A 149 -3.92 -3.16 -19.67
CA TYR A 149 -3.84 -4.46 -20.31
C TYR A 149 -5.18 -4.84 -20.95
N TRP A 150 -6.24 -4.82 -20.15
CA TRP A 150 -7.58 -5.23 -20.56
C TRP A 150 -8.32 -4.17 -21.38
N SER A 151 -7.98 -2.88 -21.27
CA SER A 151 -8.66 -1.83 -22.03
C SER A 151 -8.10 -1.66 -23.44
N PHE A 152 -6.78 -1.79 -23.61
CA PHE A 152 -6.15 -1.48 -24.90
C PHE A 152 -4.96 -2.35 -25.29
N ILE A 153 -4.10 -2.82 -24.37
CA ILE A 153 -2.89 -3.57 -24.78
C ILE A 153 -3.27 -4.89 -25.44
N VAL A 154 -4.23 -5.63 -24.88
CA VAL A 154 -4.65 -6.93 -25.44
C VAL A 154 -5.24 -6.81 -26.86
N PHE A 155 -5.73 -5.64 -27.24
CA PHE A 155 -6.34 -5.40 -28.55
C PHE A 155 -5.40 -4.73 -29.55
N LEU A 156 -4.46 -3.90 -29.06
CA LEU A 156 -3.62 -3.04 -29.91
C LEU A 156 -2.18 -3.55 -30.02
N ASP A 157 -1.77 -4.50 -29.19
CA ASP A 157 -0.45 -5.12 -29.23
C ASP A 157 -0.52 -6.59 -29.65
N SER A 158 0.26 -6.97 -30.67
CA SER A 158 0.27 -8.32 -31.24
C SER A 158 1.48 -9.15 -30.82
N SER A 159 2.31 -8.65 -29.90
CA SER A 159 3.50 -9.38 -29.44
C SER A 159 3.12 -10.68 -28.72
N ARG A 160 3.89 -11.74 -28.96
CA ARG A 160 3.60 -13.07 -28.41
C ARG A 160 3.63 -13.08 -26.88
N VAL A 161 4.53 -12.29 -26.28
CA VAL A 161 4.67 -12.19 -24.82
C VAL A 161 3.41 -11.62 -24.18
N LEU A 162 2.85 -10.52 -24.72
CA LEU A 162 1.67 -9.87 -24.17
C LEU A 162 0.38 -10.67 -24.41
N GLN A 163 0.32 -11.45 -25.49
CA GLN A 163 -0.84 -12.28 -25.85
C GLN A 163 -0.87 -13.66 -25.19
N SER A 164 0.19 -14.04 -24.46
CA SER A 164 0.27 -15.33 -23.77
C SER A 164 -0.75 -15.47 -22.63
N GLU A 165 -1.16 -16.70 -22.31
CA GLU A 165 -2.02 -16.98 -21.15
C GLU A 165 -1.35 -16.55 -19.83
N MET A 166 -0.04 -16.74 -19.72
CA MET A 166 0.72 -16.32 -18.55
C MET A 166 0.64 -14.80 -18.37
N SER A 167 0.74 -14.04 -19.46
CA SER A 167 0.54 -12.59 -19.44
C SER A 167 -0.89 -12.25 -18.96
N ARG A 168 -1.94 -12.85 -19.51
CA ARG A 168 -3.33 -12.62 -19.04
C ARG A 168 -3.49 -12.84 -17.55
N ILE A 169 -2.94 -13.95 -17.03
CA ILE A 169 -3.00 -14.32 -15.62
C ILE A 169 -2.23 -13.30 -14.77
N LYS A 170 -0.97 -13.00 -15.13
CA LYS A 170 -0.11 -12.02 -14.44
C LYS A 170 -0.81 -10.66 -14.30
N HIS A 171 -1.34 -10.13 -15.40
CA HIS A 171 -1.97 -8.82 -15.42
C HIS A 171 -3.28 -8.78 -14.63
N THR A 172 -4.02 -9.89 -14.53
CA THR A 172 -5.28 -9.96 -13.75
C THR A 172 -5.02 -10.10 -12.26
N LEU A 173 -4.19 -11.09 -11.90
CA LEU A 173 -3.96 -11.45 -10.50
C LEU A 173 -3.20 -10.38 -9.72
N ASN A 174 -2.41 -9.53 -10.37
CA ASN A 174 -1.78 -8.37 -9.73
C ASN A 174 -2.80 -7.47 -9.01
N SER A 175 -3.89 -7.09 -9.69
CA SER A 175 -4.93 -6.26 -9.09
C SER A 175 -5.80 -7.03 -8.09
N VAL A 176 -6.04 -8.33 -8.33
CA VAL A 176 -6.76 -9.18 -7.38
C VAL A 176 -6.00 -9.23 -6.05
N TYR A 177 -4.68 -9.44 -6.09
CA TYR A 177 -3.84 -9.40 -4.89
C TYR A 177 -3.95 -8.05 -4.18
N VAL A 178 -3.80 -6.93 -4.91
CA VAL A 178 -3.88 -5.57 -4.35
C VAL A 178 -5.21 -5.33 -3.64
N VAL A 179 -6.34 -5.67 -4.26
CA VAL A 179 -7.67 -5.49 -3.65
C VAL A 179 -7.79 -6.33 -2.38
N VAL A 180 -7.38 -7.60 -2.42
CA VAL A 180 -7.41 -8.49 -1.26
C VAL A 180 -6.52 -7.95 -0.13
N ASP A 181 -5.31 -7.51 -0.44
CA ASP A 181 -4.37 -6.99 0.56
C ASP A 181 -4.91 -5.73 1.23
N ILE A 182 -5.47 -4.79 0.46
CA ILE A 182 -6.09 -3.59 1.02
C ILE A 182 -7.20 -3.98 1.98
N LEU A 183 -8.08 -4.92 1.61
CA LEU A 183 -9.19 -5.35 2.45
C LEU A 183 -8.73 -6.00 3.76
N ILE A 184 -7.56 -6.63 3.80
CA ILE A 184 -7.01 -7.31 4.99
C ILE A 184 -6.15 -6.37 5.84
N SER A 185 -5.22 -5.65 5.22
CA SER A 185 -4.20 -4.81 5.86
C SER A 185 -4.80 -3.63 6.60
N GLY A 186 -4.17 -3.18 7.69
CA GLY A 186 -4.51 -1.92 8.36
C GLY A 186 -3.98 -0.68 7.63
N ALA A 187 -2.99 -0.83 6.74
CA ALA A 187 -2.29 0.30 6.14
C ALA A 187 -3.25 1.24 5.36
N PRO A 188 -3.14 2.57 5.55
CA PRO A 188 -4.00 3.56 4.88
C PRO A 188 -3.46 3.97 3.50
N PHE A 189 -4.34 4.58 2.69
CA PHE A 189 -3.98 5.32 1.48
C PHE A 189 -4.33 6.80 1.63
N ARG A 190 -3.59 7.68 0.93
CA ARG A 190 -3.86 9.11 0.82
C ARG A 190 -3.97 9.53 -0.65
N VAL A 191 -4.81 10.52 -0.92
CA VAL A 191 -5.04 11.01 -2.29
C VAL A 191 -3.76 11.63 -2.87
N LEU A 192 -3.09 12.52 -2.12
CA LEU A 192 -1.90 13.24 -2.61
C LEU A 192 -0.67 12.35 -2.88
N HIS A 193 -0.67 11.10 -2.43
CA HIS A 193 0.35 10.13 -2.82
C HIS A 193 0.27 9.75 -4.31
N LEU A 194 -0.75 10.20 -5.05
CA LEU A 194 -0.79 10.17 -6.51
C LEU A 194 0.44 10.85 -7.14
N LEU A 195 1.05 11.83 -6.47
CA LEU A 195 2.24 12.51 -7.01
C LEU A 195 3.44 11.56 -7.10
N TYR A 196 3.54 10.60 -6.19
CA TYR A 196 4.58 9.57 -6.24
C TYR A 196 4.39 8.63 -7.43
N THR A 197 3.14 8.23 -7.67
CA THR A 197 2.80 7.26 -8.72
C THR A 197 2.89 7.88 -10.11
N VAL A 198 2.46 9.14 -10.27
CA VAL A 198 2.68 9.93 -11.50
C VAL A 198 4.19 10.17 -11.72
N GLY A 199 4.95 10.42 -10.66
CA GLY A 199 6.40 10.53 -10.72
C GLY A 199 7.06 9.28 -11.28
N LEU A 200 6.69 8.09 -10.78
CA LEU A 200 7.20 6.82 -11.30
C LEU A 200 6.84 6.59 -12.77
N GLY A 201 5.59 6.87 -13.16
CA GLY A 201 5.16 6.79 -14.56
C GLY A 201 5.99 7.70 -15.47
N SER A 202 6.28 8.92 -15.00
CA SER A 202 7.12 9.88 -15.72
C SER A 202 8.56 9.37 -15.89
N VAL A 203 9.14 8.74 -14.86
CA VAL A 203 10.47 8.10 -14.95
C VAL A 203 10.48 7.01 -16.02
N TYR A 204 9.45 6.16 -16.06
CA TYR A 204 9.35 5.12 -17.09
C TYR A 204 9.19 5.73 -18.49
N SER A 205 8.33 6.73 -18.67
CA SER A 205 8.15 7.41 -19.96
C SER A 205 9.46 8.03 -20.47
N LEU A 206 10.25 8.66 -19.58
CA LEU A 206 11.57 9.19 -19.93
C LEU A 206 12.56 8.08 -20.30
N PHE A 207 12.61 7.00 -19.51
CA PHE A 207 13.41 5.82 -19.83
C PHE A 207 13.05 5.26 -21.21
N ASN A 208 11.76 5.09 -21.49
CA ASN A 208 11.29 4.50 -22.74
C ASN A 208 11.60 5.39 -23.97
N ALA A 209 11.43 6.71 -23.84
CA ALA A 209 11.82 7.66 -24.88
C ALA A 209 13.33 7.66 -25.10
N ALA A 210 14.13 7.68 -24.02
CA ALA A 210 15.58 7.62 -24.12
C ALA A 210 16.07 6.29 -24.73
N TYR A 211 15.45 5.16 -24.37
CA TYR A 211 15.74 3.84 -24.96
C TYR A 211 15.53 3.85 -26.47
N PHE A 212 14.41 4.40 -26.92
CA PHE A 212 14.12 4.57 -28.35
C PHE A 212 15.14 5.48 -29.06
N LEU A 213 15.46 6.64 -28.47
CA LEU A 213 16.41 7.61 -29.06
C LEU A 213 17.85 7.08 -29.18
N ASN A 214 18.19 6.03 -28.43
CA ASN A 214 19.49 5.35 -28.49
C ASN A 214 19.45 4.07 -29.35
N ASP A 215 18.50 3.98 -30.29
CA ASP A 215 18.32 2.83 -31.17
C ASP A 215 18.11 1.50 -30.41
N GLY A 216 17.53 1.57 -29.21
CA GLY A 216 17.16 0.40 -28.44
C GLY A 216 16.23 -0.51 -29.24
N THR A 217 16.51 -1.81 -29.24
CA THR A 217 15.75 -2.81 -30.00
C THR A 217 15.20 -3.88 -29.08
N ILE A 218 14.01 -4.39 -29.40
CA ILE A 218 13.48 -5.63 -28.86
C ILE A 218 13.75 -6.76 -29.85
N LEU A 219 13.59 -8.01 -29.41
CA LEU A 219 14.00 -9.20 -30.17
C LEU A 219 13.27 -9.46 -31.49
N GLU A 220 12.13 -8.82 -31.68
CA GLU A 220 11.38 -8.82 -32.93
C GLU A 220 11.97 -7.83 -33.96
N GLY A 221 13.05 -7.11 -33.62
CA GLY A 221 13.68 -6.09 -34.45
C GLY A 221 12.98 -4.72 -34.37
N ASN A 222 11.88 -4.63 -33.63
CA ASN A 222 11.18 -3.38 -33.36
C ASN A 222 11.96 -2.52 -32.35
N HIS A 223 11.82 -1.20 -32.44
CA HIS A 223 12.49 -0.23 -31.56
C HIS A 223 11.65 0.15 -30.32
N TYR A 224 10.51 -0.50 -30.11
CA TYR A 224 9.55 -0.18 -29.07
C TYR A 224 8.98 -1.45 -28.46
N ALA A 225 8.72 -1.42 -27.15
CA ALA A 225 8.16 -2.55 -26.41
C ALA A 225 6.64 -2.67 -26.53
N TYR A 226 5.96 -1.56 -26.84
CA TYR A 226 4.51 -1.51 -27.03
C TYR A 226 4.22 -0.75 -28.31
N ASN A 227 3.30 -1.25 -29.13
CA ASN A 227 2.85 -0.54 -30.34
C ASN A 227 2.40 0.89 -30.04
N LEU A 228 1.81 1.10 -28.86
CA LEU A 228 1.30 2.39 -28.37
C LEU A 228 2.38 3.36 -27.88
N LEU A 229 3.61 2.89 -27.71
CA LEU A 229 4.77 3.71 -27.35
C LEU A 229 5.81 3.72 -28.48
N ASP A 230 5.36 3.68 -29.73
CA ASP A 230 6.19 3.89 -30.90
C ASP A 230 6.48 5.39 -31.09
N TRP A 231 7.65 5.82 -30.65
CA TRP A 231 8.09 7.21 -30.73
C TRP A 231 8.38 7.71 -32.16
N ARG A 232 8.34 6.84 -33.18
CA ARG A 232 8.25 7.28 -34.60
C ARG A 232 6.92 7.99 -34.88
N LYS A 233 5.90 7.71 -34.06
CA LYS A 233 4.59 8.36 -34.05
C LYS A 233 4.40 9.10 -32.71
N PRO A 234 5.10 10.22 -32.49
CA PRO A 234 5.16 10.86 -31.18
C PRO A 234 3.79 11.30 -30.63
N ALA A 235 2.83 11.63 -31.51
CA ALA A 235 1.48 11.96 -31.08
C ALA A 235 0.77 10.78 -30.39
N GLU A 236 0.86 9.56 -30.95
CA GLU A 236 0.26 8.36 -30.35
C GLU A 236 0.92 8.06 -28.99
N ALA A 237 2.26 8.08 -28.93
CA ALA A 237 3.02 7.84 -27.70
C ALA A 237 2.71 8.87 -26.58
N ILE A 238 2.60 10.16 -26.93
CA ILE A 238 2.23 11.22 -25.97
C ILE A 238 0.81 11.01 -25.46
N VAL A 239 -0.15 10.68 -26.34
CA VAL A 239 -1.53 10.39 -25.95
C VAL A 239 -1.58 9.21 -24.98
N THR A 240 -0.81 8.14 -25.24
CA THR A 240 -0.71 6.99 -24.32
C THR A 240 -0.12 7.40 -22.97
N CYS A 241 0.93 8.23 -22.94
CA CYS A 241 1.48 8.73 -21.68
C CYS A 241 0.45 9.54 -20.86
N ILE A 242 -0.30 10.43 -21.52
CA ILE A 242 -1.35 11.23 -20.88
C ILE A 242 -2.47 10.31 -20.35
N LEU A 243 -2.89 9.32 -21.13
CA LEU A 243 -3.88 8.34 -20.71
C LEU A 243 -3.42 7.56 -19.46
N CYS A 244 -2.17 7.12 -19.42
CA CYS A 244 -1.59 6.45 -18.26
C CYS A 244 -1.55 7.37 -17.02
N VAL A 245 -1.23 8.67 -17.16
CA VAL A 245 -1.28 9.62 -16.04
C VAL A 245 -2.71 9.75 -15.50
N ILE A 246 -3.70 9.85 -16.38
CA ILE A 246 -5.12 9.87 -15.99
C ILE A 246 -5.49 8.59 -15.23
N MET A 247 -5.07 7.42 -15.73
CA MET A 247 -5.28 6.13 -15.06
C MET A 247 -4.59 6.07 -13.69
N CYS A 248 -3.38 6.61 -13.52
CA CYS A 248 -2.71 6.69 -12.22
C CYS A 248 -3.52 7.49 -11.19
N VAL A 249 -4.12 8.62 -11.62
CA VAL A 249 -4.98 9.44 -10.75
C VAL A 249 -6.23 8.67 -10.34
N PHE A 250 -6.94 8.06 -11.30
CA PHE A 250 -8.13 7.26 -10.99
C PHE A 250 -7.81 6.05 -10.10
N SER A 251 -6.71 5.36 -10.39
CA SER A 251 -6.20 4.25 -9.58
C SER A 251 -5.97 4.69 -8.13
N GLN A 252 -5.33 5.84 -7.90
CA GLN A 252 -5.12 6.35 -6.55
C GLN A 252 -6.42 6.65 -5.81
N ILE A 253 -7.39 7.25 -6.50
CA ILE A 253 -8.71 7.52 -5.93
C ILE A 253 -9.39 6.20 -5.55
N ILE A 254 -9.36 5.18 -6.41
CA ILE A 254 -9.93 3.85 -6.13
C ILE A 254 -9.27 3.22 -4.90
N LEU A 255 -7.94 3.20 -4.84
CA LEU A 255 -7.18 2.68 -3.69
C LEU A 255 -7.58 3.37 -2.38
N TYR A 256 -7.66 4.70 -2.42
CA TYR A 256 -8.11 5.50 -1.30
C TYR A 256 -9.55 5.15 -0.86
N GLN A 257 -10.49 5.03 -1.81
CA GLN A 257 -11.88 4.71 -1.50
C GLN A 257 -12.05 3.30 -0.93
N ILE A 258 -11.33 2.29 -1.45
CA ILE A 258 -11.36 0.93 -0.90
C ILE A 258 -10.81 0.94 0.54
N SER A 259 -9.71 1.66 0.79
CA SER A 259 -9.13 1.80 2.13
C SER A 259 -10.09 2.46 3.11
N LYS A 260 -10.79 3.53 2.71
CA LYS A 260 -11.81 4.17 3.56
C LYS A 260 -13.03 3.29 3.76
N LEU A 261 -13.52 2.61 2.72
CA LEU A 261 -14.63 1.68 2.81
C LEU A 261 -14.33 0.55 3.80
N ARG A 262 -13.12 -0.04 3.74
CA ARG A 262 -12.65 -1.02 4.72
C ARG A 262 -12.74 -0.49 6.14
N SER A 263 -12.19 0.70 6.41
CA SER A 263 -12.23 1.30 7.75
C SER A 263 -13.65 1.64 8.22
N LEU A 264 -14.53 2.06 7.31
CA LEU A 264 -15.95 2.29 7.59
C LEU A 264 -16.67 0.99 7.96
N ILE A 265 -16.44 -0.10 7.22
CA ILE A 265 -16.99 -1.43 7.51
C ILE A 265 -16.51 -1.89 8.88
N PHE A 266 -15.20 -1.80 9.16
CA PHE A 266 -14.62 -2.15 10.44
C PHE A 266 -15.27 -1.36 11.59
N SER A 267 -15.38 -0.03 11.46
CA SER A 267 -16.03 0.82 12.46
C SER A 267 -17.48 0.42 12.71
N LYS A 268 -18.24 0.14 11.64
CA LYS A 268 -19.65 -0.25 11.74
C LYS A 268 -19.87 -1.65 12.32
N ILE A 269 -18.89 -2.55 12.22
CA ILE A 269 -18.98 -3.90 12.80
C ILE A 269 -18.60 -3.89 14.28
N TYR A 270 -17.53 -3.18 14.65
CA TYR A 270 -16.95 -3.28 16.00
C TYR A 270 -17.28 -2.12 16.94
N PHE A 271 -17.73 -0.97 16.43
CA PHE A 271 -18.03 0.23 17.24
C PHE A 271 -19.46 0.74 17.08
N ARG A 272 -20.34 -0.05 16.44
CA ARG A 272 -21.76 0.25 16.31
C ARG A 272 -22.48 -0.03 17.62
N ASN A 273 -22.27 0.88 18.57
CA ASN A 273 -23.12 1.25 19.72
C ASN A 273 -22.22 1.88 20.79
N GLY A 274 -21.98 3.19 20.71
CA GLY A 274 -21.78 4.11 21.85
C GLY A 274 -21.04 3.67 23.12
N GLN A 275 -20.19 2.65 23.12
CA GLN A 275 -19.29 2.36 24.23
C GLN A 275 -18.16 3.38 24.13
N LYS A 276 -18.43 4.54 24.72
CA LYS A 276 -17.39 5.44 25.21
C LYS A 276 -16.38 4.59 25.99
N PRO A 277 -15.10 4.59 25.65
CA PRO A 277 -14.06 4.05 26.53
C PRO A 277 -13.82 4.93 27.78
N GLU A 278 -14.81 5.74 28.20
CA GLU A 278 -14.72 6.59 29.39
C GLU A 278 -15.04 5.83 30.68
N SER A 279 -15.81 4.73 30.65
CA SER A 279 -16.27 4.10 31.90
C SER A 279 -15.20 3.28 32.63
N GLU A 280 -14.22 2.69 31.93
CA GLU A 280 -13.09 2.02 32.62
C GLU A 280 -12.07 3.03 33.16
N THR A 281 -11.88 4.16 32.47
CA THR A 281 -10.95 5.20 32.90
C THR A 281 -11.51 6.03 34.06
N GLU A 282 -12.82 6.30 34.08
CA GLU A 282 -13.49 6.95 35.22
C GLU A 282 -13.52 6.05 36.46
N HIS A 283 -13.77 4.74 36.33
CA HIS A 283 -13.81 3.86 37.50
C HIS A 283 -12.45 3.73 38.21
N ILE A 284 -11.34 3.83 37.46
CA ILE A 284 -9.98 3.83 37.99
C ILE A 284 -9.61 5.20 38.61
N LEU A 285 -10.21 6.30 38.13
CA LEU A 285 -9.99 7.65 38.66
C LEU A 285 -10.89 7.99 39.86
N THR A 286 -12.03 7.30 40.01
CA THR A 286 -12.96 7.52 41.14
C THR A 286 -12.71 6.59 42.33
N GLU A 287 -11.97 5.49 42.16
CA GLU A 287 -11.48 4.73 43.30
C GLU A 287 -10.18 5.38 43.80
N PRO A 288 -10.16 5.96 45.01
CA PRO A 288 -8.91 6.40 45.59
C PRO A 288 -7.98 5.18 45.71
N PRO A 289 -6.70 5.29 45.32
CA PRO A 289 -5.76 4.20 45.52
C PRO A 289 -5.74 3.85 47.01
N GLY A 290 -6.23 2.67 47.35
CA GLY A 290 -6.20 2.09 48.70
C GLY A 290 -4.78 1.71 49.15
N TYR A 291 -3.83 2.62 48.97
CA TYR A 291 -2.52 2.53 49.58
C TYR A 291 -2.56 3.35 50.86
N MET A 292 -2.80 2.66 51.97
CA MET A 292 -2.36 3.13 53.29
C MET A 292 -0.90 3.54 53.17
N THR A 293 -0.61 4.82 53.38
CA THR A 293 0.79 5.27 53.44
C THR A 293 1.42 4.74 54.73
N MET A 294 2.74 4.57 54.77
CA MET A 294 3.41 4.12 56.00
C MET A 294 3.22 5.09 57.19
N ALA A 295 2.87 6.35 56.91
CA ALA A 295 2.50 7.33 57.94
C ALA A 295 1.17 6.96 58.62
N ASP A 296 0.15 6.58 57.85
CA ASP A 296 -1.16 6.17 58.37
C ASP A 296 -1.08 4.89 59.24
N ARG A 297 -0.04 4.07 59.01
CA ARG A 297 0.20 2.85 59.77
C ARG A 297 0.85 3.12 61.13
N ILE A 298 1.58 4.22 61.29
CA ILE A 298 2.23 4.61 62.56
C ILE A 298 1.21 5.25 63.50
N ASP A 299 0.34 6.12 62.99
CA ASP A 299 -0.73 6.75 63.79
C ASP A 299 -1.76 5.73 64.30
N SER A 300 -1.99 4.64 63.57
CA SER A 300 -2.89 3.56 64.03
C SER A 300 -2.32 2.70 65.17
N ILE A 301 -1.00 2.74 65.39
CA ILE A 301 -0.32 1.98 66.45
C ILE A 301 -0.22 2.83 67.74
N GLU A 302 -0.06 4.15 67.64
CA GLU A 302 0.00 5.05 68.81
C GLU A 302 -1.36 5.31 69.49
N VAL A 303 -2.48 4.92 68.86
CA VAL A 303 -3.83 5.08 69.45
C VAL A 303 -4.30 3.81 70.21
N GLN A 304 -3.48 2.74 70.24
CA GLN A 304 -3.79 1.50 70.97
C GLN A 304 -2.95 1.23 72.23
N GLU A 305 -2.17 2.20 72.71
CA GLU A 305 -1.63 2.24 74.09
C GLU A 305 -2.25 3.41 74.88
#